data_AF-A0ABD5MZB8-F1
#
_entry.id   AF-A0ABD5MZB8-F1
#
_cell.length_a   1.000
_cell.length_b   1.000
_cell.length_c   1.000
_cell.angle_alpha   90.00
_cell.angle_beta   90.00
_cell.angle_gamma   90.00
#
_symmetry.space_group_name_H-M   'P 1'
#
loop_
_entity.id
_entity.type
_entity.pdbx_description
1 polymer ?
#
loop_
_entity_poly.entity_id
_entity_poly.type
_entity_poly.pdbx_seq_one_letter_code
_entity_poly.pdbx_strand_id
1 'polypeptide(L)'
;MTFKDQLVKIKDNWFLVLIGLIVLFFVIGGSNIFGGISDSSYMGKSYAQENLGYADYERSVAPTSYRGGDDFAPEVEERKIVKTASTSVQVEEGQYYNAEFELKRIVEDTGSFILNQNVNKFGRDNDYTRGNFQLKVPTNNYYAVVQQLKQIAENYDGKTLSFNENARDITGQYVSNEVELELETEKLKTYQGLYDEADNVNDKLQLTDRIFNQQRRIKYLEQALNNKDLQIEYSTISVSITEKTPKYVNISLIGFWELIKLFVGSVSSLFALFFVIIPWAIAGFIIWIIYKAIKARTE
;
A
#
# COMPACT_ATOMS: atom_id res chain seq x y z
N MET A 1 19.19 59.26 -46.31
CA MET A 1 18.19 58.18 -46.36
C MET A 1 17.17 58.43 -45.28
N THR A 2 15.92 58.55 -45.66
CA THR A 2 14.85 59.17 -44.87
C THR A 2 14.20 58.14 -43.94
N PHE A 3 13.77 58.54 -42.74
CA PHE A 3 13.16 57.69 -41.70
C PHE A 3 12.04 56.75 -42.17
N LYS A 4 11.41 57.04 -43.32
CA LYS A 4 10.39 56.19 -43.94
C LYS A 4 10.95 54.89 -44.53
N ASP A 5 12.20 54.86 -44.99
CA ASP A 5 12.82 53.66 -45.59
C ASP A 5 13.32 52.66 -44.55
N GLN A 6 13.55 53.10 -43.30
CA GLN A 6 13.92 52.21 -42.19
C GLN A 6 12.69 51.52 -41.57
N LEU A 7 11.53 52.19 -41.55
CA LEU A 7 10.28 51.62 -41.03
C LEU A 7 9.71 50.49 -41.90
N VAL A 8 9.92 50.54 -43.22
CA VAL A 8 9.50 49.47 -44.13
C VAL A 8 10.34 48.21 -43.94
N LYS A 9 11.65 48.33 -43.65
CA LYS A 9 12.51 47.18 -43.33
C LYS A 9 12.21 46.53 -41.96
N ILE A 10 11.65 47.27 -41.00
CA ILE A 10 11.26 46.73 -39.69
C ILE A 10 9.95 45.92 -39.78
N LYS A 11 9.05 46.29 -40.70
CA LYS A 11 7.79 45.57 -40.92
C LYS A 11 8.00 44.20 -41.59
N ASP A 12 8.94 44.10 -42.53
CA ASP A 12 9.20 42.85 -43.26
C ASP A 12 10.11 41.87 -42.49
N ASN A 13 10.85 42.36 -41.48
CA ASN A 13 11.76 41.55 -40.63
C ASN A 13 11.32 41.51 -39.15
N TRP A 14 10.03 41.64 -38.86
CA TRP A 14 9.50 41.66 -37.48
C TRP A 14 9.84 40.39 -36.67
N PHE A 15 10.01 39.25 -37.36
CA PHE A 15 10.40 37.98 -36.76
C PHE A 15 11.85 37.97 -36.25
N LEU A 16 12.78 38.66 -36.95
CA LEU A 16 14.18 38.77 -36.54
C LEU A 16 14.36 39.73 -35.36
N VAL A 17 13.54 40.78 -35.27
CA VAL A 17 13.50 41.69 -34.12
C VAL A 17 12.98 40.97 -32.86
N LEU A 18 12.01 40.05 -33.04
CA LEU A 18 11.43 39.27 -31.95
C LEU A 18 12.40 38.18 -31.43
N ILE A 19 13.19 37.56 -32.31
CA ILE A 19 14.28 36.65 -31.94
C ILE A 19 15.41 37.40 -31.22
N GLY A 20 15.76 38.60 -31.68
CA GLY A 20 16.75 39.46 -31.01
C GLY A 20 16.34 39.85 -29.57
N LEU A 21 15.04 40.10 -29.34
CA LEU A 21 14.49 40.42 -28.02
C LEU A 21 14.45 39.21 -27.07
N ILE A 22 14.15 38.02 -27.58
CA ILE A 22 14.13 36.77 -26.80
C ILE A 22 15.54 36.34 -26.38
N VAL A 23 16.54 36.54 -27.25
CA VAL A 23 17.94 36.29 -26.92
C VAL A 23 18.45 37.29 -25.88
N LEU A 24 18.00 38.55 -25.92
CA LEU A 24 18.34 39.55 -24.91
C LEU A 24 17.72 39.25 -23.52
N PHE A 25 16.54 38.64 -23.50
CA PHE A 25 15.85 38.25 -22.25
C PHE A 25 16.50 37.03 -21.58
N PHE A 26 17.09 36.12 -22.35
CA PHE A 26 17.79 34.93 -21.83
C PHE A 26 19.19 35.23 -21.27
N VAL A 27 19.84 36.32 -21.70
CA VAL A 27 21.21 36.67 -21.27
C VAL A 27 21.22 37.42 -19.92
N ILE A 28 20.10 37.96 -19.45
CA ILE A 28 20.03 38.74 -18.20
C ILE A 28 19.20 38.04 -17.09
N GLY A 29 18.40 37.01 -17.42
CA GLY A 29 17.46 36.38 -16.47
C GLY A 29 17.84 35.00 -15.91
N GLY A 30 19.07 34.52 -16.11
CA GLY A 30 19.45 33.13 -15.82
C GLY A 30 20.26 32.93 -14.54
N SER A 31 19.70 33.18 -13.36
CA SER A 31 20.17 32.49 -12.15
C SER A 31 19.06 32.33 -11.10
N ASN A 32 18.97 31.11 -10.58
CA ASN A 32 18.28 30.69 -9.35
C ASN A 32 16.77 30.46 -9.43
N ILE A 33 16.36 29.31 -9.99
CA ILE A 33 15.13 28.65 -9.56
C ILE A 33 15.39 27.13 -9.53
N PHE A 34 15.19 26.52 -8.35
CA PHE A 34 15.29 25.10 -7.99
C PHE A 34 16.66 24.54 -7.57
N GLY A 35 16.82 24.38 -6.25
CA GLY A 35 17.80 23.49 -5.65
C GLY A 35 17.65 23.36 -4.13
N GLY A 36 17.02 22.26 -3.68
CA GLY A 36 17.32 21.60 -2.39
C GLY A 36 16.56 22.04 -1.14
N ILE A 37 15.39 21.42 -0.89
CA ILE A 37 14.82 21.26 0.45
C ILE A 37 14.93 19.78 0.80
N SER A 38 15.77 19.44 1.79
CA SER A 38 15.55 18.37 2.77
C SER A 38 16.82 18.13 3.59
N ASP A 39 16.81 18.49 4.87
CA ASP A 39 17.42 17.65 5.92
C ASP A 39 16.90 18.09 7.29
N SER A 40 15.97 17.30 7.83
CA SER A 40 15.48 17.43 9.21
C SER A 40 15.58 16.06 9.87
N SER A 41 16.77 15.71 10.33
CA SER A 41 16.99 14.58 11.23
C SER A 41 16.77 15.03 12.67
N TYR A 42 15.57 14.76 13.20
CA TYR A 42 15.28 14.84 14.63
C TYR A 42 15.97 13.69 15.35
N MET A 43 17.07 14.00 16.03
CA MET A 43 17.75 13.10 16.95
C MET A 43 17.01 13.12 18.29
N GLY A 44 16.18 12.10 18.53
CA GLY A 44 15.45 11.90 19.78
C GLY A 44 16.41 11.60 20.93
N LYS A 45 16.33 12.40 21.99
CA LYS A 45 17.08 12.21 23.24
C LYS A 45 16.48 11.04 24.02
N SER A 46 17.26 9.98 24.25
CA SER A 46 16.94 8.97 25.26
C SER A 46 17.45 9.45 26.62
N TYR A 47 16.53 9.64 27.57
CA TYR A 47 16.90 9.80 28.98
C TYR A 47 17.10 8.40 29.56
N ALA A 48 18.34 8.07 29.90
CA ALA A 48 18.65 6.94 30.75
C ALA A 48 18.14 7.26 32.16
N GLN A 49 17.19 6.46 32.65
CA GLN A 49 16.67 6.59 34.01
C GLN A 49 17.63 5.93 35.00
N GLU A 50 18.00 6.73 35.98
CA GLU A 50 18.91 6.43 37.08
C GLU A 50 18.36 5.31 37.95
N ASN A 51 19.20 4.29 38.18
CA ASN A 51 18.90 3.14 39.01
C ASN A 51 19.36 3.47 40.44
N LEU A 52 18.42 3.69 41.36
CA LEU A 52 18.69 4.00 42.77
C LEU A 52 17.92 3.06 43.71
N GLY A 53 18.68 2.33 44.52
CA GLY A 53 18.30 1.93 45.88
C GLY A 53 17.55 0.61 46.04
N TYR A 54 18.31 -0.47 46.24
CA TYR A 54 17.80 -1.63 46.99
C TYR A 54 17.88 -1.32 48.49
N ALA A 55 16.73 -1.36 49.16
CA ALA A 55 16.63 -1.59 50.59
C ALA A 55 15.73 -2.80 50.79
N ASP A 56 16.34 -3.90 51.22
CA ASP A 56 15.68 -5.14 51.61
C ASP A 56 14.69 -4.87 52.76
N TYR A 57 13.45 -5.27 52.56
CA TYR A 57 12.54 -5.63 53.64
C TYR A 57 11.89 -6.96 53.28
N GLU A 58 12.05 -7.93 54.17
CA GLU A 58 11.43 -9.24 54.08
C GLU A 58 9.92 -9.10 53.89
N ARG A 59 9.40 -9.70 52.82
CA ARG A 59 7.96 -9.75 52.55
C ARG A 59 7.49 -11.20 52.66
N SER A 60 6.76 -11.44 53.74
CA SER A 60 5.81 -12.54 53.92
C SER A 60 5.11 -12.89 52.62
N VAL A 61 5.03 -14.19 52.31
CA VAL A 61 4.35 -14.76 51.14
C VAL A 61 2.86 -14.44 51.22
N ALA A 62 2.47 -13.31 50.61
CA ALA A 62 1.09 -13.04 50.19
C ALA A 62 0.84 -13.78 48.87
N PRO A 63 -0.40 -14.23 48.60
CA PRO A 63 -0.73 -14.89 47.35
C PRO A 63 -0.34 -13.99 46.18
N THR A 64 0.32 -14.57 45.20
CA THR A 64 0.84 -13.91 44.00
C THR A 64 -0.26 -13.05 43.40
N SER A 65 -0.17 -11.73 43.62
CA SER A 65 -0.98 -10.79 42.88
C SER A 65 -0.53 -10.91 41.43
N TYR A 66 -1.43 -11.39 40.57
CA TYR A 66 -1.29 -11.31 39.11
C TYR A 66 -1.12 -9.83 38.76
N ARG A 67 0.14 -9.41 38.70
CA ARG A 67 0.55 -8.07 38.33
C ARG A 67 0.30 -7.97 36.84
N GLY A 68 -0.79 -7.30 36.48
CA GLY A 68 -1.15 -7.03 35.09
C GLY A 68 0.04 -6.51 34.29
N GLY A 69 0.28 -7.12 33.14
CA GLY A 69 1.32 -6.72 32.20
C GLY A 69 1.63 -7.77 31.14
N ASP A 70 1.67 -9.05 31.51
CA ASP A 70 2.15 -10.09 30.60
C ASP A 70 1.04 -11.07 30.26
N ASP A 71 0.67 -11.14 28.97
CA ASP A 71 -0.30 -12.12 28.45
C ASP A 71 0.18 -13.58 28.60
N PHE A 72 1.45 -13.75 29.00
CA PHE A 72 2.12 -15.02 29.18
C PHE A 72 1.97 -15.54 30.62
N ALA A 73 1.15 -16.58 30.79
CA ALA A 73 0.97 -17.27 32.08
C ALA A 73 1.74 -18.61 32.10
N PRO A 74 3.01 -18.67 32.53
CA PRO A 74 3.87 -19.85 32.35
C PRO A 74 3.39 -21.12 33.05
N GLU A 75 2.52 -21.00 34.05
CA GLU A 75 2.01 -22.11 34.87
C GLU A 75 0.85 -22.87 34.20
N VAL A 76 0.32 -22.36 33.07
CA VAL A 76 -0.81 -22.96 32.35
C VAL A 76 -0.30 -23.72 31.12
N GLU A 77 -0.52 -25.04 31.12
CA GLU A 77 -0.11 -25.94 30.02
C GLU A 77 -0.92 -25.71 28.73
N GLU A 78 -2.25 -25.55 28.85
CA GLU A 78 -3.10 -25.29 27.69
C GLU A 78 -3.10 -23.79 27.32
N ARG A 79 -2.42 -23.46 26.22
CA ARG A 79 -2.30 -22.07 25.74
C ARG A 79 -3.57 -21.63 25.02
N LYS A 80 -4.11 -20.47 25.42
CA LYS A 80 -5.17 -19.77 24.69
C LYS A 80 -4.53 -18.85 23.66
N ILE A 81 -4.45 -19.30 22.41
CA ILE A 81 -3.75 -18.59 21.32
C ILE A 81 -4.75 -18.07 20.30
N VAL A 82 -4.71 -16.76 20.03
CA VAL A 82 -5.47 -16.12 18.94
C VAL A 82 -4.56 -15.95 17.74
N LYS A 83 -4.97 -16.50 16.59
CA LYS A 83 -4.23 -16.35 15.33
C LYS A 83 -4.93 -15.36 14.40
N THR A 84 -4.12 -14.46 13.85
CA THR A 84 -4.54 -13.52 12.82
C THR A 84 -3.55 -13.55 11.67
N ALA A 85 -4.05 -13.45 10.44
CA ALA A 85 -3.22 -13.28 9.27
C ALA A 85 -3.75 -12.16 8.39
N SER A 86 -2.83 -11.54 7.66
CA SER A 86 -3.16 -10.67 6.54
C SER A 86 -2.35 -11.09 5.32
N THR A 87 -3.02 -11.18 4.19
CA THR A 87 -2.38 -11.46 2.91
C THR A 87 -2.85 -10.49 1.86
N SER A 88 -1.92 -10.05 1.02
CA SER A 88 -2.20 -9.24 -0.15
C SER A 88 -1.73 -10.01 -1.38
N VAL A 89 -2.66 -10.25 -2.28
CA VAL A 89 -2.45 -10.97 -3.53
C VAL A 89 -2.69 -10.01 -4.67
N GLN A 90 -1.74 -9.96 -5.58
CA GLN A 90 -1.92 -9.31 -6.88
C GLN A 90 -2.28 -10.39 -7.91
N VAL A 91 -3.27 -10.13 -8.75
CA VAL A 91 -3.64 -10.99 -9.90
C VAL A 91 -3.50 -10.20 -11.20
N GLU A 92 -3.34 -10.90 -12.33
CA GLU A 92 -3.28 -10.24 -13.64
C GLU A 92 -4.62 -9.56 -14.02
N GLU A 93 -4.54 -8.68 -15.01
CA GLU A 93 -5.70 -7.96 -15.55
C GLU A 93 -6.77 -8.94 -16.05
N GLY A 94 -8.03 -8.70 -15.71
CA GLY A 94 -9.20 -9.52 -15.98
C GLY A 94 -9.43 -10.69 -15.01
N GLN A 95 -8.49 -11.00 -14.10
CA GLN A 95 -8.55 -12.22 -13.28
C GLN A 95 -9.20 -12.03 -11.91
N TYR A 96 -9.56 -10.80 -11.52
CA TYR A 96 -10.10 -10.50 -10.19
C TYR A 96 -11.30 -11.38 -9.80
N TYR A 97 -12.31 -11.49 -10.67
CA TYR A 97 -13.53 -12.24 -10.34
C TYR A 97 -13.30 -13.76 -10.28
N ASN A 98 -12.33 -14.29 -11.04
CA ASN A 98 -11.94 -15.69 -10.94
C ASN A 98 -11.28 -15.97 -9.59
N ALA A 99 -10.36 -15.09 -9.17
CA ALA A 99 -9.72 -15.16 -7.86
C ALA A 99 -10.71 -14.98 -6.70
N GLU A 100 -11.69 -14.08 -6.82
CA GLU A 100 -12.77 -13.95 -5.84
C GLU A 100 -13.65 -15.21 -5.78
N PHE A 101 -13.97 -15.81 -6.92
CA PHE A 101 -14.75 -17.05 -6.96
C PHE A 101 -13.99 -18.21 -6.30
N GLU A 102 -12.71 -18.38 -6.61
CA GLU A 102 -11.87 -19.39 -5.96
C GLU A 102 -11.74 -19.14 -4.45
N LEU A 103 -11.56 -17.89 -4.02
CA LEU A 103 -11.56 -17.51 -2.62
C LEU A 103 -12.85 -17.95 -1.92
N LYS A 104 -14.03 -17.69 -2.51
CA LYS A 104 -15.32 -18.07 -1.94
C LYS A 104 -15.48 -19.58 -1.84
N ARG A 105 -15.03 -20.33 -2.84
CA ARG A 105 -15.02 -21.80 -2.80
C ARG A 105 -14.15 -22.32 -1.64
N ILE A 106 -12.95 -21.77 -1.46
CA ILE A 106 -12.07 -22.15 -0.33
C ILE A 106 -12.76 -21.87 1.01
N VAL A 107 -13.46 -20.74 1.13
CA VAL A 107 -14.22 -20.40 2.34
C VAL A 107 -15.31 -21.44 2.61
N GLU A 108 -16.10 -21.79 1.60
CA GLU A 108 -17.19 -22.78 1.71
C GLU A 108 -16.66 -24.19 2.06
N ASP A 109 -15.62 -24.66 1.35
CA ASP A 109 -15.06 -26.01 1.52
C ASP A 109 -14.42 -26.22 2.90
N THR A 110 -13.97 -25.13 3.54
CA THR A 110 -13.29 -25.19 4.85
C THR A 110 -14.22 -24.89 6.03
N GLY A 111 -15.53 -24.72 5.79
CA GLY A 111 -16.49 -24.32 6.82
C GLY A 111 -16.19 -22.93 7.41
N SER A 112 -15.46 -22.11 6.65
CA SER A 112 -15.16 -20.73 7.01
C SER A 112 -16.30 -19.82 6.58
N PHE A 113 -16.30 -18.57 7.04
CA PHE A 113 -17.27 -17.58 6.58
C PHE A 113 -16.64 -16.19 6.37
N ILE A 114 -17.24 -15.44 5.44
CA ILE A 114 -16.85 -14.05 5.16
C ILE A 114 -17.64 -13.14 6.08
N LEU A 115 -16.95 -12.40 6.94
CA LEU A 115 -17.55 -11.36 7.79
C LEU A 115 -17.76 -10.05 7.07
N ASN A 116 -16.79 -9.67 6.24
CA ASN A 116 -16.82 -8.43 5.50
C ASN A 116 -16.25 -8.66 4.11
N GLN A 117 -16.92 -8.09 3.11
CA GLN A 117 -16.44 -8.02 1.74
C GLN A 117 -16.63 -6.59 1.26
N ASN A 118 -15.55 -5.99 0.75
CA ASN A 118 -15.57 -4.67 0.17
C ASN A 118 -14.80 -4.69 -1.15
N VAL A 119 -15.49 -4.43 -2.26
CA VAL A 119 -14.92 -4.48 -3.61
C VAL A 119 -15.12 -3.12 -4.25
N ASN A 120 -14.02 -2.50 -4.71
CA ASN A 120 -14.07 -1.25 -5.44
C ASN A 120 -13.22 -1.34 -6.70
N LYS A 121 -13.58 -0.52 -7.67
CA LYS A 121 -12.73 -0.23 -8.81
C LYS A 121 -11.95 1.06 -8.55
N PHE A 122 -10.73 1.10 -9.06
CA PHE A 122 -9.76 2.16 -8.88
C PHE A 122 -9.13 2.50 -10.24
N GLY A 123 -8.45 3.64 -10.33
CA GLY A 123 -7.87 4.15 -11.58
C GLY A 123 -8.61 5.38 -12.10
N ARG A 124 -8.13 5.94 -13.21
CA ARG A 124 -8.73 7.15 -13.81
C ARG A 124 -10.10 6.82 -14.41
N ASP A 125 -10.22 5.61 -14.96
CA ASP A 125 -11.41 5.11 -15.63
C ASP A 125 -11.90 3.78 -15.03
N ASN A 126 -11.68 3.58 -13.72
CA ASN A 126 -11.96 2.31 -13.03
C ASN A 126 -11.17 1.11 -13.63
N ASP A 127 -9.92 1.40 -13.99
CA ASP A 127 -8.98 0.54 -14.72
C ASP A 127 -8.63 -0.78 -14.01
N TYR A 128 -8.78 -0.88 -12.69
CA TYR A 128 -8.45 -2.10 -11.94
C TYR A 128 -9.33 -2.27 -10.72
N THR A 129 -9.57 -3.53 -10.34
CA THR A 129 -10.43 -3.92 -9.22
C THR A 129 -9.59 -4.30 -8.00
N ARG A 130 -10.02 -3.89 -6.81
CA ARG A 130 -9.48 -4.37 -5.54
C ARG A 130 -10.60 -4.77 -4.59
N GLY A 131 -10.46 -5.95 -4.04
CA GLY A 131 -11.35 -6.53 -3.02
C GLY A 131 -10.61 -6.73 -1.71
N ASN A 132 -11.26 -6.39 -0.61
CA ASN A 132 -10.83 -6.73 0.74
C ASN A 132 -11.87 -7.64 1.37
N PHE A 133 -11.40 -8.75 1.94
CA PHE A 133 -12.21 -9.78 2.56
C PHE A 133 -11.71 -10.01 3.97
N GLN A 134 -12.63 -10.12 4.92
CA GLN A 134 -12.34 -10.55 6.27
C GLN A 134 -12.97 -11.91 6.50
N LEU A 135 -12.13 -12.93 6.68
CA LEU A 135 -12.54 -14.31 6.85
C LEU A 135 -12.46 -14.71 8.32
N LYS A 136 -13.44 -15.49 8.77
CA LYS A 136 -13.37 -16.27 10.00
C LYS A 136 -13.17 -17.73 9.64
N VAL A 137 -12.06 -18.28 10.10
CA VAL A 137 -11.59 -19.61 9.74
C VAL A 137 -11.46 -20.43 11.02
N PRO A 138 -12.11 -21.61 11.12
CA PRO A 138 -11.89 -22.51 12.23
C PRO A 138 -10.39 -22.79 12.41
N THR A 139 -9.88 -22.69 13.64
CA THR A 139 -8.44 -22.76 13.91
C THR A 139 -7.79 -24.06 13.42
N ASN A 140 -8.56 -25.17 13.38
CA ASN A 140 -8.11 -26.44 12.81
C ASN A 140 -7.83 -26.39 11.30
N ASN A 141 -8.56 -25.53 10.57
CA ASN A 141 -8.44 -25.38 9.11
C ASN A 141 -7.55 -24.20 8.70
N TYR A 142 -7.01 -23.45 9.67
CA TYR A 142 -6.22 -22.24 9.42
C TYR A 142 -5.09 -22.46 8.42
N TYR A 143 -4.23 -23.46 8.65
CA TYR A 143 -3.08 -23.72 7.78
C TYR A 143 -3.51 -24.15 6.38
N ALA A 144 -4.59 -24.94 6.26
CA ALA A 144 -5.11 -25.37 4.96
C ALA A 144 -5.64 -24.18 4.14
N VAL A 145 -6.38 -23.25 4.77
CA VAL A 145 -6.86 -22.02 4.12
C VAL A 145 -5.69 -21.15 3.69
N VAL A 146 -4.71 -20.90 4.58
CA VAL A 146 -3.54 -20.07 4.24
C VAL A 146 -2.78 -20.62 3.03
N GLN A 147 -2.61 -21.94 2.92
CA GLN A 147 -1.94 -22.54 1.77
C GLN A 147 -2.76 -22.38 0.48
N GLN A 148 -4.06 -22.62 0.54
CA GLN A 148 -4.95 -22.42 -0.62
C GLN A 148 -4.99 -20.96 -1.06
N LEU A 149 -4.97 -19.99 -0.13
CA LEU A 149 -4.89 -18.57 -0.46
C LEU A 149 -3.60 -18.19 -1.20
N LYS A 150 -2.47 -18.83 -0.87
CA LYS A 150 -1.20 -18.65 -1.60
C LYS A 150 -1.30 -19.21 -3.01
N GLN A 151 -1.98 -20.34 -3.19
CA GLN A 151 -2.21 -20.94 -4.51
C GLN A 151 -3.07 -20.05 -5.42
N ILE A 152 -4.03 -19.28 -4.90
CA ILE A 152 -4.77 -18.29 -5.71
C ILE A 152 -3.80 -17.33 -6.41
N ALA A 153 -2.76 -16.85 -5.71
CA ALA A 153 -1.78 -15.96 -6.31
C ALA A 153 -1.03 -16.63 -7.47
N GLU A 154 -0.68 -17.91 -7.32
CA GLU A 154 0.02 -18.70 -8.34
C GLU A 154 -0.88 -19.05 -9.53
N ASN A 155 -2.14 -19.40 -9.28
CA ASN A 155 -3.11 -19.85 -10.29
C ASN A 155 -3.52 -18.75 -11.28
N TYR A 156 -3.49 -17.48 -10.86
CA TYR A 156 -3.93 -16.34 -11.67
C TYR A 156 -2.77 -15.45 -12.13
N ASP A 157 -1.61 -16.09 -12.39
CA ASP A 157 -0.35 -15.47 -12.84
C ASP A 157 0.07 -14.25 -12.00
N GLY A 158 -0.35 -14.29 -10.73
CA GLY A 158 -0.22 -13.23 -9.78
C GLY A 158 1.04 -13.32 -8.95
N LYS A 159 1.06 -12.54 -7.87
CA LYS A 159 2.07 -12.66 -6.82
C LYS A 159 1.49 -12.32 -5.47
N THR A 160 1.90 -13.06 -4.44
CA THR A 160 1.70 -12.64 -3.07
C THR A 160 2.58 -11.42 -2.81
N LEU A 161 1.96 -10.25 -2.61
CA LEU A 161 2.64 -9.00 -2.29
C LEU A 161 3.12 -9.00 -0.85
N SER A 162 2.32 -9.53 0.05
CA SER A 162 2.66 -9.66 1.47
C SER A 162 1.88 -10.79 2.13
N PHE A 163 2.51 -11.40 3.12
CA PHE A 163 1.88 -12.31 4.06
C PHE A 163 2.43 -11.98 5.45
N ASN A 164 1.54 -11.65 6.38
CA ASN A 164 1.87 -11.43 7.77
C ASN A 164 0.98 -12.32 8.63
N GLU A 165 1.59 -13.07 9.54
CA GLU A 165 0.92 -13.91 10.51
C GLU A 165 1.31 -13.43 11.91
N ASN A 166 0.32 -13.35 12.78
CA ASN A 166 0.50 -12.99 14.17
C ASN A 166 -0.28 -13.98 15.05
N ALA A 167 0.42 -14.55 16.01
CA ALA A 167 -0.15 -15.36 17.06
C ALA A 167 0.02 -14.62 18.39
N ARG A 168 -1.10 -14.32 19.04
CA ARG A 168 -1.09 -13.72 20.37
C ARG A 168 -1.51 -14.77 21.38
N ASP A 169 -0.63 -15.03 22.33
CA ASP A 169 -0.99 -15.74 23.54
C ASP A 169 -1.84 -14.81 24.39
N ILE A 170 -3.04 -15.24 24.81
CA ILE A 170 -3.93 -14.48 25.69
C ILE A 170 -4.26 -15.26 26.97
N THR A 171 -3.46 -16.29 27.28
CA THR A 171 -3.71 -17.21 28.40
C THR A 171 -3.77 -16.46 29.73
N GLY A 172 -2.83 -15.54 29.99
CA GLY A 172 -2.84 -14.75 31.22
C GLY A 172 -4.07 -13.88 31.36
N GLN A 173 -4.48 -13.19 30.29
CA GLN A 173 -5.72 -12.39 30.30
C GLN A 173 -6.98 -13.24 30.39
N TYR A 174 -6.98 -14.46 29.86
CA TYR A 174 -8.12 -15.36 29.93
C TYR A 174 -8.33 -15.83 31.36
N VAL A 175 -7.29 -16.40 31.97
CA VAL A 175 -7.31 -16.88 33.36
C VAL A 175 -7.61 -15.75 34.34
N SER A 176 -7.02 -14.57 34.13
CA SER A 176 -7.31 -13.41 34.98
C SER A 176 -8.80 -13.01 34.94
N ASN A 177 -9.44 -13.08 33.77
CA ASN A 177 -10.87 -12.80 33.63
C ASN A 177 -11.74 -13.89 34.28
N GLU A 178 -11.32 -15.16 34.22
CA GLU A 178 -12.03 -16.26 34.90
C GLU A 178 -11.98 -16.10 36.43
N VAL A 179 -10.80 -15.80 36.97
CA VAL A 179 -10.64 -15.52 38.41
C VAL A 179 -11.46 -14.31 38.83
N GLU A 180 -11.46 -13.24 38.03
CA GLU A 180 -12.29 -12.05 38.30
C GLU A 180 -13.79 -12.40 38.29
N LEU A 181 -14.24 -13.21 37.33
CA LEU A 181 -15.64 -13.67 37.27
C LEU A 181 -16.02 -14.48 38.52
N GLU A 182 -15.15 -15.37 38.98
CA GLU A 182 -15.37 -16.15 40.19
C GLU A 182 -15.50 -15.25 41.43
N LEU A 183 -14.57 -14.32 41.63
CA LEU A 183 -14.59 -13.37 42.75
C LEU A 183 -15.85 -12.48 42.74
N GLU A 184 -16.24 -11.98 41.57
CA GLU A 184 -17.43 -11.15 41.41
C GLU A 184 -18.72 -11.96 41.63
N THR A 185 -18.71 -13.26 41.35
CA THR A 185 -19.82 -14.19 41.64
C THR A 185 -19.91 -14.52 43.13
N GLU A 186 -18.79 -14.72 43.82
CA GLU A 186 -18.77 -14.90 45.27
C GLU A 186 -19.30 -13.65 45.99
N LYS A 187 -18.86 -12.46 45.55
CA LYS A 187 -19.35 -11.19 46.08
C LYS A 187 -20.85 -10.99 45.89
N LEU A 188 -21.40 -11.44 44.75
CA LEU A 188 -22.86 -11.45 44.53
C LEU A 188 -23.57 -12.32 45.58
N LYS A 189 -23.07 -13.52 45.87
CA LYS A 189 -23.65 -14.40 46.89
C LYS A 189 -23.63 -13.75 48.27
N THR A 190 -22.55 -13.06 48.61
CA THR A 190 -22.45 -12.28 49.85
C THR A 190 -23.51 -11.17 49.90
N TYR A 191 -23.71 -10.41 48.82
CA TYR A 191 -24.77 -9.40 48.79
C TYR A 191 -26.18 -9.98 48.88
N GLN A 192 -26.41 -11.17 48.32
CA GLN A 192 -27.68 -11.89 48.45
C GLN A 192 -27.92 -12.35 49.89
N GLY A 193 -26.90 -12.89 50.57
CA GLY A 193 -26.99 -13.25 51.99
C GLY A 193 -27.30 -12.03 52.88
N LEU A 194 -26.62 -10.91 52.66
CA LEU A 194 -26.91 -9.66 53.38
C LEU A 194 -28.32 -9.13 53.09
N TYR A 195 -28.85 -9.36 51.90
CA TYR A 195 -30.21 -8.97 51.54
C TYR A 195 -31.26 -9.78 52.29
N ASP A 196 -31.01 -11.08 52.46
CA ASP A 196 -31.89 -11.99 53.19
C ASP A 196 -31.90 -11.68 54.70
N GLU A 197 -30.75 -11.26 55.25
CA GLU A 197 -30.60 -10.87 56.67
C GLU A 197 -31.09 -9.44 56.99
N ALA A 198 -31.21 -8.56 55.99
CA ALA A 198 -31.58 -7.16 56.22
C ALA A 198 -33.06 -7.02 56.64
N ASP A 199 -33.34 -6.33 57.74
CA ASP A 199 -34.71 -6.05 58.19
C ASP A 199 -35.25 -4.71 57.66
N ASN A 200 -34.37 -3.73 57.42
CA ASN A 200 -34.74 -2.38 57.01
C ASN A 200 -34.96 -2.30 55.49
N VAL A 201 -36.09 -1.72 55.08
CA VAL A 201 -36.45 -1.50 53.66
C VAL A 201 -35.40 -0.66 52.92
N ASN A 202 -34.82 0.34 53.57
CA ASN A 202 -33.79 1.18 52.95
C ASN A 202 -32.51 0.38 52.65
N ASP A 203 -32.10 -0.51 53.56
CA ASP A 203 -30.93 -1.36 53.38
C ASP A 203 -31.18 -2.40 52.27
N LYS A 204 -32.38 -2.98 52.21
CA LYS A 204 -32.80 -3.85 51.10
C LYS A 204 -32.77 -3.14 49.75
N LEU A 205 -33.20 -1.87 49.69
CA LEU A 205 -33.16 -1.11 48.44
C LEU A 205 -31.72 -0.87 47.98
N GLN A 206 -30.82 -0.49 48.91
CA GLN A 206 -29.40 -0.32 48.60
C GLN A 206 -28.74 -1.62 48.16
N LEU A 207 -29.04 -2.74 48.82
CA LEU A 207 -28.54 -4.06 48.45
C LEU A 207 -29.09 -4.50 47.08
N THR A 208 -30.34 -4.18 46.76
CA THR A 208 -30.92 -4.46 45.43
C THR A 208 -30.13 -3.78 44.32
N ASP A 209 -29.79 -2.50 44.48
CA ASP A 209 -28.98 -1.78 43.50
C ASP A 209 -27.56 -2.38 43.37
N ARG A 210 -26.94 -2.72 44.51
CA ARG A 210 -25.62 -3.38 44.52
C ARG A 210 -25.66 -4.75 43.83
N ILE A 211 -26.68 -5.57 44.11
CA ILE A 211 -26.91 -6.86 43.46
C ILE A 211 -27.07 -6.68 41.95
N PHE A 212 -27.90 -5.73 41.51
CA PHE A 212 -28.12 -5.48 40.09
C PHE A 212 -26.82 -5.06 39.38
N ASN A 213 -26.06 -4.13 39.97
CA ASN A 213 -24.79 -3.70 39.41
C ASN A 213 -23.77 -4.85 39.36
N GLN A 214 -23.76 -5.70 40.37
CA GLN A 214 -22.90 -6.88 40.44
C GLN A 214 -23.26 -7.92 39.37
N GLN A 215 -24.55 -8.22 39.19
CA GLN A 215 -25.05 -9.10 38.13
C GLN A 215 -24.69 -8.57 36.73
N ARG A 216 -24.80 -7.26 36.52
CA ARG A 216 -24.36 -6.63 35.26
C ARG A 216 -22.87 -6.82 35.01
N ARG A 217 -22.03 -6.68 36.05
CA ARG A 217 -20.58 -6.89 35.94
C ARG A 217 -20.25 -8.34 35.57
N ILE A 218 -20.87 -9.30 36.25
CA ILE A 218 -20.74 -10.74 35.95
C ILE A 218 -21.11 -11.00 34.48
N LYS A 219 -22.28 -10.54 34.03
CA LYS A 219 -22.72 -10.73 32.63
C LYS A 219 -21.76 -10.12 31.61
N TYR A 220 -21.16 -8.98 31.92
CA TYR A 220 -20.14 -8.38 31.07
C TYR A 220 -18.87 -9.24 30.98
N LEU A 221 -18.40 -9.78 32.11
CA LEU A 221 -17.23 -10.67 32.17
C LEU A 221 -17.50 -11.99 31.41
N GLU A 222 -18.67 -12.59 31.58
CA GLU A 222 -19.11 -13.78 30.83
C GLU A 222 -19.10 -13.52 29.32
N GLN A 223 -19.65 -12.39 28.87
CA GLN A 223 -19.61 -12.00 27.45
C GLN A 223 -18.17 -11.77 26.96
N ALA A 224 -17.31 -11.18 27.80
CA ALA A 224 -15.91 -10.96 27.44
C ALA A 224 -15.13 -12.28 27.28
N LEU A 225 -15.37 -13.27 28.15
CA LEU A 225 -14.80 -14.61 28.05
C LEU A 225 -15.30 -15.33 26.80
N ASN A 226 -16.61 -15.35 26.57
CA ASN A 226 -17.20 -15.94 25.36
C ASN A 226 -16.63 -15.32 24.06
N ASN A 227 -16.40 -14.00 24.05
CA ASN A 227 -15.78 -13.33 22.91
C ASN A 227 -14.31 -13.74 22.72
N LYS A 228 -13.57 -14.06 23.80
CA LYS A 228 -12.21 -14.61 23.71
C LYS A 228 -12.24 -16.04 23.21
N ASP A 229 -13.18 -16.87 23.66
CA ASP A 229 -13.37 -18.24 23.18
C ASP A 229 -13.59 -18.27 21.66
N LEU A 230 -14.47 -17.42 21.15
CA LEU A 230 -14.70 -17.27 19.71
C LEU A 230 -13.46 -16.82 18.93
N GLN A 231 -12.56 -16.04 19.55
CA GLN A 231 -11.28 -15.63 18.93
C GLN A 231 -10.25 -16.76 18.91
N ILE A 232 -10.34 -17.71 19.83
CA ILE A 232 -9.47 -18.90 19.90
C ILE A 232 -9.99 -19.96 18.92
N GLU A 233 -11.30 -20.16 18.87
CA GLU A 233 -11.96 -21.11 17.97
C GLU A 233 -11.84 -20.67 16.50
N TYR A 234 -11.99 -19.36 16.22
CA TYR A 234 -11.92 -18.80 14.88
C TYR A 234 -10.75 -17.82 14.72
N SER A 235 -9.82 -18.21 13.87
CA SER A 235 -8.77 -17.33 13.37
C SER A 235 -9.33 -16.30 12.39
N THR A 236 -8.73 -15.10 12.37
CA THR A 236 -9.15 -14.03 11.45
C THR A 236 -8.13 -13.86 10.33
N ILE A 237 -8.55 -13.99 9.08
CA ILE A 237 -7.68 -13.79 7.92
C ILE A 237 -8.21 -12.62 7.09
N SER A 238 -7.40 -11.58 6.96
CA SER A 238 -7.67 -10.45 6.09
C SER A 238 -7.01 -10.70 4.73
N VAL A 239 -7.81 -10.82 3.67
CA VAL A 239 -7.34 -11.07 2.30
C VAL A 239 -7.60 -9.83 1.47
N SER A 240 -6.56 -9.31 0.82
CA SER A 240 -6.68 -8.26 -0.20
C SER A 240 -6.33 -8.86 -1.55
N ILE A 241 -7.26 -8.80 -2.50
CA ILE A 241 -7.02 -9.19 -3.89
C ILE A 241 -7.00 -7.89 -4.70
N THR A 242 -5.88 -7.61 -5.36
CA THR A 242 -5.71 -6.42 -6.21
C THR A 242 -5.36 -6.84 -7.62
N GLU A 243 -6.15 -6.40 -8.58
CA GLU A 243 -5.84 -6.54 -9.99
C GLU A 243 -4.66 -5.63 -10.37
N LYS A 244 -3.77 -6.14 -11.21
CA LYS A 244 -2.66 -5.38 -11.75
C LYS A 244 -3.19 -4.23 -12.61
N THR A 245 -2.67 -3.02 -12.37
CA THR A 245 -3.02 -1.87 -13.20
C THR A 245 -2.61 -2.14 -14.64
N PRO A 246 -3.47 -1.91 -15.64
CA PRO A 246 -3.05 -1.95 -17.03
C PRO A 246 -1.87 -0.98 -17.18
N LYS A 247 -0.72 -1.51 -17.60
CA LYS A 247 0.36 -0.64 -18.05
C LYS A 247 -0.12 -0.06 -19.36
N TYR A 248 -0.71 1.13 -19.31
CA TYR A 248 -0.72 1.99 -20.48
C TYR A 248 0.73 2.13 -20.87
N VAL A 249 1.15 1.37 -21.89
CA VAL A 249 2.39 1.66 -22.58
C VAL A 249 2.17 3.09 -23.01
N ASN A 250 2.91 4.01 -22.39
CA ASN A 250 3.11 5.31 -22.98
C ASN A 250 3.92 4.97 -24.23
N ILE A 251 3.20 4.53 -25.27
CA ILE A 251 3.69 4.61 -26.62
C ILE A 251 3.89 6.10 -26.71
N SER A 252 5.12 6.55 -26.41
CA SER A 252 5.60 7.81 -26.91
C SER A 252 5.43 7.63 -28.40
N LEU A 253 4.26 8.03 -28.89
CA LEU A 253 3.99 8.28 -30.27
C LEU A 253 5.03 9.35 -30.56
N ILE A 254 6.23 8.92 -30.96
CA ILE A 254 7.24 9.75 -31.59
C ILE A 254 6.40 10.60 -32.52
N GLY A 255 6.30 11.90 -32.19
CA GLY A 255 5.24 12.72 -32.74
C GLY A 255 5.29 12.53 -34.24
N PHE A 256 4.15 12.38 -34.90
CA PHE A 256 4.11 12.23 -36.36
C PHE A 256 5.01 13.27 -37.07
N TRP A 257 5.16 14.45 -36.44
CA TRP A 257 6.11 15.51 -36.77
C TRP A 257 7.60 15.16 -36.75
N GLU A 258 8.06 14.33 -35.82
CA GLU A 258 9.44 13.87 -35.71
C GLU A 258 9.76 12.81 -36.78
N LEU A 259 8.82 11.92 -37.09
CA LEU A 259 8.91 11.02 -38.25
C LEU A 259 8.93 11.78 -39.57
N ILE A 260 8.11 12.84 -39.71
CA ILE A 260 8.16 13.73 -40.88
C ILE A 260 9.52 14.43 -41.01
N LYS A 261 10.10 14.94 -39.92
CA LYS A 261 11.42 15.59 -39.96
C LYS A 261 12.52 14.63 -40.45
N LEU A 262 12.51 13.39 -39.98
CA LEU A 262 13.46 12.36 -40.41
C LEU A 262 13.28 11.99 -41.90
N PHE A 263 12.03 11.91 -42.37
CA PHE A 263 11.71 11.65 -43.78
C PHE A 263 12.18 12.80 -44.68
N VAL A 264 11.84 14.05 -44.33
CA VAL A 264 12.23 15.25 -45.09
C VAL A 264 13.76 15.43 -45.10
N GLY A 265 14.43 15.14 -43.98
CA GLY A 265 15.89 15.14 -43.90
C GLY A 265 16.53 14.14 -44.88
N SER A 266 15.98 12.93 -44.96
CA SER A 266 16.44 11.87 -45.87
C SER A 266 16.25 12.25 -47.35
N VAL A 267 15.10 12.88 -47.68
CA VAL A 267 14.83 13.38 -49.03
C VAL A 267 15.78 14.53 -49.40
N SER A 268 16.06 15.43 -48.46
CA SER A 268 17.01 16.54 -48.65
C SER A 268 18.43 16.04 -48.93
N SER A 269 18.87 14.97 -48.25
CA SER A 269 20.18 14.34 -48.52
C SER A 269 20.30 13.76 -49.93
N LEU A 270 19.19 13.26 -50.52
CA LEU A 270 19.19 12.82 -51.93
C LEU A 270 19.33 14.01 -52.90
N PHE A 271 18.71 15.15 -52.59
CA PHE A 271 18.85 16.36 -53.41
C PHE A 271 20.25 16.98 -53.34
N ALA A 272 20.92 16.93 -52.17
CA ALA A 272 22.31 17.38 -52.03
C ALA A 272 23.29 16.59 -52.91
N LEU A 273 23.00 15.31 -53.18
CA LEU A 273 23.82 14.43 -54.01
C LEU A 273 23.88 14.92 -55.48
N PHE A 274 22.78 15.49 -56.00
CA PHE A 274 22.76 16.10 -57.33
C PHE A 274 23.69 17.32 -57.42
N PHE A 275 23.74 18.16 -56.39
CA PHE A 275 24.65 19.32 -56.34
C PHE A 275 26.13 18.91 -56.35
N VAL A 276 26.45 17.74 -55.80
CA VAL A 276 27.81 17.21 -55.83
C VAL A 276 28.11 16.55 -57.17
N ILE A 277 27.23 15.70 -57.71
CA ILE A 277 27.51 14.93 -58.93
C ILE A 277 27.51 15.79 -60.21
N ILE A 278 26.61 16.77 -60.31
CA ILE A 278 26.44 17.57 -61.54
C ILE A 278 27.74 18.28 -61.96
N PRO A 279 28.50 18.95 -61.07
CA PRO A 279 29.80 19.53 -61.42
C PRO A 279 30.81 18.54 -61.98
N TRP A 280 30.92 17.34 -61.40
CA TRP A 280 31.84 16.29 -61.88
C TRP A 280 31.39 15.69 -63.22
N ALA A 281 30.08 15.53 -63.41
CA ALA A 281 29.51 15.08 -64.67
C ALA A 281 29.77 16.09 -65.81
N ILE A 282 29.64 17.40 -65.53
CA ILE A 282 29.95 18.47 -66.48
C ILE A 282 31.46 18.49 -66.81
N ALA A 283 32.33 18.37 -65.81
CA ALA A 283 33.78 18.33 -66.01
C ALA A 283 34.20 17.13 -66.88
N GLY A 284 33.66 15.93 -66.61
CA GLY A 284 33.90 14.74 -67.42
C GLY A 284 33.41 14.90 -68.87
N PHE A 285 32.24 15.53 -69.06
CA PHE A 285 31.69 15.80 -70.38
C PHE A 285 32.56 16.76 -71.20
N ILE A 286 33.11 17.80 -70.56
CA ILE A 286 34.06 18.74 -71.19
C ILE A 286 35.34 18.01 -71.61
N ILE A 287 35.90 17.16 -70.75
CA ILE A 287 37.11 16.37 -71.06
C ILE A 287 36.83 15.42 -72.23
N TRP A 288 35.65 14.78 -72.27
CA TRP A 288 35.26 13.91 -73.38
C TRP A 288 35.13 14.67 -74.71
N ILE A 289 34.54 15.87 -74.70
CA ILE A 289 34.49 16.74 -75.89
C ILE A 289 35.90 17.09 -76.37
N ILE A 290 36.81 17.44 -75.45
CA ILE A 290 38.21 17.78 -75.79
C ILE A 290 38.93 16.56 -76.38
N TYR A 291 38.79 15.39 -75.77
CA TYR A 291 39.37 14.13 -76.27
C TYR A 291 38.86 13.81 -77.68
N LYS A 292 37.55 13.93 -77.91
CA LYS A 292 36.94 13.71 -79.24
C LYS A 292 37.44 14.72 -80.27
N ALA A 293 37.59 15.99 -79.89
CA ALA A 293 38.10 17.03 -80.77
C ALA A 293 39.59 16.84 -81.15
N ILE A 294 40.40 16.30 -80.24
CA ILE A 294 41.81 15.98 -80.51
C ILE A 294 41.92 14.74 -81.42
N LYS A 295 41.14 13.69 -81.16
CA LYS A 295 41.11 12.48 -81.99
C LYS A 295 40.63 12.77 -83.41
N ALA A 296 39.64 13.65 -83.58
CA ALA A 296 39.14 14.06 -84.90
C ALA A 296 40.13 14.96 -85.70
N ARG A 297 41.25 15.39 -85.10
CA ARG A 297 42.34 16.10 -85.81
C ARG A 297 43.53 15.20 -86.16
N THR A 298 43.52 13.94 -85.74
CA THR A 298 44.61 12.97 -85.94
C THR A 298 44.25 11.82 -86.88
N GLU A 299 43.02 11.80 -87.40
CA GLU A 299 42.60 11.05 -88.60
C GLU A 299 42.42 12.04 -89.76
#